data_AF-A0A2M7I0W0-F1
#
_entry.id   AF-A0A2M7I0W0-F1
#
_cell.length_a   1.000
_cell.length_b   1.000
_cell.length_c   1.000
_cell.angle_alpha   90.00
_cell.angle_beta   90.00
_cell.angle_gamma   90.00
#
_symmetry.space_group_name_H-M   'P 1'
#
loop_
_entity.id
_entity.type
_entity.pdbx_description
1 polymer ?
#
loop_
_entity_poly.entity_id
_entity_poly.type
_entity_poly.pdbx_seq_one_letter_code
_entity_poly.pdbx_strand_id
1 'polypeptide(L)'
;MARISTEERQNMIIDEAIKIIHIGGYQSFSIRELSKQVKISEPAIYRHFLNKEDIVLGILNRIIELDNLVEKELKSKKTAKEKFKDFILVRIKFLEKNPEMTSVLFSEDIFNNSD
;
A
#
# COMPACT_ATOMS: atom_id res chain seq x y z
N MET A 1 -3.58 -3.07 27.19
CA MET A 1 -2.89 -2.53 25.99
C MET A 1 -3.49 -1.17 25.68
N ALA A 2 -2.66 -0.18 25.36
CA ALA A 2 -3.14 1.16 25.00
C ALA A 2 -4.02 1.08 23.73
N ARG A 3 -5.03 1.95 23.65
CA ARG A 3 -5.90 2.07 22.48
C ARG A 3 -5.10 2.74 21.37
N ILE A 4 -4.76 1.99 20.32
CA ILE A 4 -4.12 2.54 19.12
C ILE A 4 -5.10 3.41 18.33
N SER A 5 -4.56 4.36 17.57
CA SER A 5 -5.34 5.26 16.72
C SER A 5 -5.99 4.53 15.53
N THR A 6 -6.97 5.17 14.88
CA THR A 6 -7.58 4.66 13.64
C THR A 6 -6.53 4.49 12.54
N GLU A 7 -5.60 5.45 12.41
CA GLU A 7 -4.54 5.44 11.41
C GLU A 7 -3.53 4.31 11.66
N GLU A 8 -3.10 4.13 12.91
CA GLU A 8 -2.24 3.00 13.30
C GLU A 8 -2.92 1.67 12.99
N ARG A 9 -4.23 1.57 13.25
CA ARG A 9 -5.00 0.37 12.92
C ARG A 9 -5.07 0.11 11.42
N GLN A 10 -5.34 1.15 10.62
CA GLN A 10 -5.37 1.04 9.16
C GLN A 10 -4.02 0.59 8.61
N ASN A 11 -2.93 1.16 9.12
CA ASN A 11 -1.58 0.78 8.73
C ASN A 11 -1.28 -0.69 9.04
N MET A 12 -1.64 -1.18 10.23
CA MET A 12 -1.48 -2.60 10.57
C MET A 12 -2.25 -3.53 9.63
N ILE A 13 -3.48 -3.15 9.25
CA ILE A 13 -4.31 -3.93 8.33
C ILE A 13 -3.68 -3.95 6.93
N ILE A 14 -3.18 -2.81 6.44
CA ILE A 14 -2.51 -2.68 5.15
C ILE A 14 -1.21 -3.49 5.13
N ASP A 15 -0.38 -3.40 6.18
CA ASP A 15 0.87 -4.15 6.30
C ASP A 15 0.63 -5.66 6.17
N GLU A 16 -0.41 -6.16 6.83
CA GLU A 16 -0.70 -7.59 6.81
C GLU A 16 -1.34 -8.03 5.50
N ALA A 17 -2.17 -7.19 4.87
CA ALA A 17 -2.70 -7.44 3.53
C ALA A 17 -1.58 -7.57 2.49
N ILE A 18 -0.56 -6.71 2.55
CA ILE A 18 0.61 -6.77 1.66
C ILE A 18 1.30 -8.13 1.76
N LYS A 19 1.54 -8.62 2.99
CA LYS A 19 2.18 -9.93 3.20
C LYS A 19 1.35 -11.08 2.66
N ILE A 20 0.05 -11.09 2.92
CA ILE A 20 -0.85 -12.15 2.44
C ILE A 20 -0.82 -12.20 0.91
N ILE A 21 -0.96 -11.05 0.25
CA ILE A 21 -0.95 -10.96 -1.20
C ILE A 21 0.45 -11.32 -1.76
N HIS A 22 1.52 -10.88 -1.11
CA HIS A 22 2.88 -11.23 -1.53
C HIS A 22 3.14 -12.75 -1.50
N ILE A 23 2.64 -13.45 -0.47
CA ILE A 23 2.87 -14.89 -0.29
C ILE A 23 1.94 -15.72 -1.18
N GLY A 24 0.66 -15.38 -1.23
CA GLY A 24 -0.39 -16.23 -1.84
C GLY A 24 -1.07 -15.65 -3.07
N GLY A 25 -0.67 -14.47 -3.52
CA GLY A 25 -1.33 -13.73 -4.60
C GLY A 25 -2.68 -13.12 -4.17
N TYR A 26 -3.24 -12.26 -5.03
CA TYR A 26 -4.48 -11.53 -4.75
C TYR A 26 -5.69 -12.43 -4.53
N GLN A 27 -5.74 -13.58 -5.20
CA GLN A 27 -6.86 -14.54 -5.06
C GLN A 27 -6.90 -15.20 -3.68
N SER A 28 -5.76 -15.34 -3.01
CA SER A 28 -5.70 -15.87 -1.64
C SER A 28 -6.15 -14.85 -0.58
N PHE A 29 -6.16 -13.55 -0.94
CA PHE A 29 -6.46 -12.47 -0.02
C PHE A 29 -7.97 -12.39 0.26
N SER A 30 -8.33 -12.48 1.54
CA SER A 30 -9.70 -12.33 2.02
C SER A 30 -9.75 -11.62 3.37
N ILE A 31 -10.84 -10.92 3.66
CA ILE A 31 -11.08 -10.27 4.96
C ILE A 31 -11.03 -11.29 6.10
N ARG A 32 -11.53 -12.50 5.87
CA ARG A 32 -11.47 -13.60 6.82
C ARG A 32 -10.03 -13.98 7.17
N GLU A 33 -9.17 -14.17 6.17
CA GLU A 33 -7.77 -14.51 6.42
C GLU A 33 -7.03 -13.36 7.11
N LEU A 34 -7.24 -12.14 6.63
CA LEU A 34 -6.68 -10.93 7.23
C LEU A 34 -7.04 -10.81 8.71
N SER A 35 -8.31 -11.04 9.06
CA SER A 35 -8.82 -10.97 10.44
C SER A 35 -8.09 -11.91 11.39
N LYS A 36 -7.74 -13.12 10.91
CA LYS A 36 -6.98 -14.10 11.68
C LYS A 36 -5.54 -13.64 11.91
N GLN A 37 -4.89 -13.11 10.87
CA GLN A 37 -3.51 -12.66 10.94
C GLN A 37 -3.35 -11.43 11.85
N VAL A 38 -4.23 -10.43 11.71
CA VAL A 38 -4.21 -9.23 12.56
C VAL A 38 -4.88 -9.42 13.93
N LYS A 39 -5.47 -10.59 14.19
CA LYS A 39 -6.14 -10.97 15.45
C LYS A 39 -7.25 -10.01 15.89
N ILE A 40 -8.08 -9.58 14.95
CA ILE A 40 -9.31 -8.82 15.21
C ILE A 40 -10.48 -9.44 14.47
N SER A 41 -11.72 -9.10 14.82
CA SER A 41 -12.89 -9.63 14.12
C SER A 41 -13.06 -9.01 12.73
N GLU A 42 -13.70 -9.70 11.78
CA GLU A 42 -14.04 -9.13 10.47
C GLU A 42 -14.85 -7.83 10.59
N PRO A 43 -15.87 -7.72 11.47
CA PRO A 43 -16.55 -6.44 11.72
C PRO A 43 -15.64 -5.33 12.21
N ALA A 44 -14.49 -5.66 12.83
CA ALA A 44 -13.50 -4.66 13.21
C ALA A 44 -12.72 -4.12 12.01
N ILE A 45 -12.41 -4.97 11.03
CA ILE A 45 -11.81 -4.54 9.75
C ILE A 45 -12.80 -3.66 8.98
N TYR A 46 -14.07 -4.06 8.93
CA TYR A 46 -15.10 -3.31 8.21
C TYR A 46 -15.38 -1.89 8.76
N ARG A 47 -14.93 -1.57 9.98
CA ARG A 47 -14.96 -0.18 10.49
C ARG A 47 -13.91 0.72 9.85
N HIS A 48 -12.90 0.15 9.21
CA HIS A 48 -11.77 0.87 8.62
C HIS A 48 -11.75 0.81 7.10
N PHE A 49 -12.30 -0.27 6.53
CA PHE A 49 -12.34 -0.50 5.09
C PHE A 49 -13.69 -1.10 4.70
N LEU A 50 -14.28 -0.61 3.62
CA LEU A 50 -15.62 -1.04 3.19
C LEU A 50 -15.62 -2.47 2.63
N ASN A 51 -14.54 -2.85 1.94
CA ASN A 51 -14.40 -4.13 1.26
C ASN A 51 -12.91 -4.46 1.05
N LYS A 52 -12.64 -5.56 0.34
CA LYS A 52 -11.28 -6.03 0.05
C LYS A 52 -10.54 -5.04 -0.86
N GLU A 53 -11.26 -4.46 -1.81
CA GLU A 53 -10.77 -3.51 -2.80
C GLU A 53 -10.33 -2.19 -2.15
N ASP A 54 -11.04 -1.73 -1.12
CA ASP A 54 -10.69 -0.54 -0.34
C ASP A 54 -9.36 -0.72 0.44
N ILE A 55 -9.07 -1.94 0.87
CA ILE A 55 -7.76 -2.27 1.46
C ILE A 55 -6.66 -2.20 0.40
N VAL A 56 -6.92 -2.73 -0.81
CA VAL A 56 -5.98 -2.65 -1.94
C VAL A 56 -5.72 -1.20 -2.34
N LEU A 57 -6.77 -0.36 -2.38
CA LEU A 57 -6.61 1.09 -2.58
C LEU A 57 -5.75 1.72 -1.48
N GLY A 58 -5.93 1.30 -0.22
CA GLY A 58 -5.06 1.70 0.89
C GLY A 58 -3.59 1.33 0.68
N ILE A 59 -3.31 0.13 0.16
CA ILE A 59 -1.97 -0.30 -0.24
C ILE A 59 -1.40 0.64 -1.31
N LEU A 60 -2.17 0.93 -2.36
CA LEU A 60 -1.75 1.82 -3.45
C LEU A 60 -1.55 3.27 -2.99
N ASN A 61 -2.34 3.76 -2.04
CA ASN A 61 -2.21 5.11 -1.52
C ASN A 61 -0.86 5.36 -0.84
N ARG A 62 -0.23 4.35 -0.23
CA ARG A 62 1.14 4.48 0.30
C ARG A 62 2.17 4.82 -0.77
N ILE A 63 1.93 4.39 -2.00
CA ILE A 63 2.78 4.72 -3.15
C ILE A 63 2.54 6.17 -3.58
N ILE A 64 1.29 6.63 -3.51
CA ILE A 64 0.93 8.02 -3.83
C ILE A 64 1.45 8.99 -2.77
N GLU A 65 1.51 8.61 -1.49
CA GLU A 65 2.10 9.46 -0.44
C GLU A 65 3.59 9.77 -0.68
N LEU A 66 4.28 8.98 -1.50
CA LEU A 66 5.63 9.28 -1.99
C LEU A 66 5.66 10.57 -2.85
N ASP A 67 4.55 10.99 -3.44
CA ASP A 67 4.45 12.22 -4.24
C ASP A 67 4.65 13.50 -3.41
N ASN A 68 4.45 13.43 -2.08
CA ASN A 68 4.77 14.55 -1.20
C ASN A 68 6.29 14.86 -1.20
N LEU A 69 7.14 13.85 -1.45
CA LEU A 69 8.59 14.06 -1.62
C LEU A 69 8.91 14.72 -2.97
N VAL A 70 8.07 14.48 -3.98
CA VAL A 70 8.20 15.02 -5.34
C VAL A 70 7.79 16.50 -5.38
N GLU A 71 6.79 16.91 -4.60
CA GLU A 71 6.30 18.29 -4.57
C GLU A 71 7.41 19.30 -4.21
N LYS A 72 8.31 18.92 -3.29
CA LYS A 72 9.48 19.73 -2.92
C LYS A 72 10.48 19.87 -4.07
N GLU A 73 10.69 18.80 -4.84
CA GLU A 73 11.57 18.80 -6.01
C GLU A 73 11.00 19.61 -7.16
N LEU A 74 9.67 19.63 -7.33
CA LEU A 74 9.00 20.46 -8.34
C LEU A 74 9.20 21.96 -8.10
N LYS A 75 9.26 22.40 -6.83
CA LYS A 75 9.52 23.79 -6.43
C LYS A 75 11.01 24.19 -6.49
N SER A 76 11.92 23.24 -6.76
CA SER A 76 13.36 23.53 -6.86
C SER A 76 13.71 24.27 -8.17
N LYS A 77 14.88 24.94 -8.19
CA LYS A 77 15.44 25.62 -9.38
C LYS A 77 16.12 24.67 -10.39
N LYS A 78 15.97 23.35 -10.20
CA LYS A 78 16.53 22.33 -11.11
C LYS A 78 15.87 22.39 -12.49
N THR A 79 16.58 21.92 -13.50
CA THR A 79 16.04 21.71 -14.85
C THR A 79 14.98 20.61 -14.85
N ALA A 80 14.12 20.59 -15.88
CA ALA A 80 13.11 19.54 -16.04
C ALA A 80 13.71 18.12 -16.07
N LYS A 81 14.89 17.98 -16.71
CA LYS A 81 15.62 16.71 -16.80
C LYS A 81 16.10 16.22 -15.43
N GLU A 82 16.63 17.12 -14.60
CA GLU A 82 17.07 16.79 -13.24
C GLU A 82 15.90 16.41 -12.35
N LYS A 83 14.79 17.15 -12.42
CA LYS A 83 13.56 16.81 -11.69
C LYS A 83 13.02 15.44 -12.08
N PHE A 84 12.99 15.12 -13.37
CA PHE A 84 12.57 13.80 -13.85
C PHE A 84 13.51 12.69 -13.37
N LYS A 85 14.83 12.92 -13.41
CA LYS A 85 15.82 11.97 -12.89
C LYS A 85 15.59 11.69 -11.41
N ASP A 86 15.40 12.73 -10.60
CA ASP A 86 15.20 12.58 -9.16
C ASP A 86 13.88 11.89 -8.84
N PHE A 87 12.81 12.22 -9.59
CA PHE A 87 11.51 11.54 -9.51
C PHE A 87 11.66 10.03 -9.72
N ILE A 88 12.29 9.61 -10.83
CA ILE A 88 12.50 8.20 -11.14
C ILE A 88 13.39 7.52 -10.10
N LEU A 89 14.46 8.18 -9.64
CA LEU A 89 15.37 7.60 -8.65
C LEU A 89 14.70 7.39 -7.28
N VAL A 90 13.86 8.32 -6.83
CA VAL A 90 13.09 8.16 -5.58
C VAL A 90 12.14 6.98 -5.69
N ARG A 91 11.45 6.84 -6.84
CA ARG A 91 10.53 5.73 -7.11
C ARG A 91 11.25 4.38 -7.11
N ILE A 92 12.36 4.26 -7.83
CA ILE A 92 13.16 3.01 -7.88
C ILE A 92 13.64 2.64 -6.46
N LYS A 93 14.21 3.59 -5.71
CA LYS A 93 14.68 3.33 -4.33
C LYS A 93 13.57 2.89 -3.40
N PHE A 94 12.35 3.41 -3.57
CA PHE A 94 11.20 2.98 -2.78
C PHE A 94 10.83 1.54 -3.09
N LEU A 95 10.75 1.18 -4.38
CA LEU A 95 10.43 -0.19 -4.81
C LEU A 95 11.49 -1.19 -4.31
N GLU A 96 12.78 -0.87 -4.49
CA GLU A 96 13.89 -1.71 -4.01
C GLU A 96 13.85 -1.97 -2.50
N LYS A 97 13.43 -0.97 -1.72
CA LYS A 97 13.32 -1.09 -0.26
C LYS A 97 12.08 -1.83 0.23
N ASN A 98 11.06 -1.97 -0.63
CA ASN A 98 9.77 -2.55 -0.26
C ASN A 98 9.40 -3.66 -1.26
N PRO A 99 10.11 -4.80 -1.26
CA PRO A 99 9.89 -5.88 -2.23
C PRO A 99 8.50 -6.51 -2.14
N GLU A 100 7.93 -6.65 -0.93
CA GLU A 100 6.57 -7.20 -0.74
C GLU A 100 5.53 -6.28 -1.40
N MET A 101 5.59 -4.98 -1.09
CA MET A 101 4.75 -3.96 -1.73
C MET A 101 4.94 -3.94 -3.25
N THR A 102 6.18 -4.06 -3.72
CA THR A 102 6.51 -4.08 -5.16
C THR A 102 5.89 -5.30 -5.84
N SER A 103 5.96 -6.47 -5.21
CA SER A 103 5.31 -7.69 -5.70
C SER A 103 3.79 -7.51 -5.81
N VAL A 104 3.17 -6.81 -4.87
CA VAL A 104 1.74 -6.48 -4.92
C VAL A 104 1.45 -5.50 -6.06
N LEU A 105 2.23 -4.43 -6.19
CA LEU A 105 2.05 -3.40 -7.23
C LEU A 105 2.13 -3.96 -8.65
N PHE A 106 2.94 -4.98 -8.90
CA PHE A 106 3.08 -5.60 -10.22
C PHE A 106 2.30 -6.92 -10.36
N SER A 107 1.41 -7.23 -9.42
CA SER A 107 0.54 -8.40 -9.49
C SER A 107 -0.53 -8.18 -10.56
N GLU A 108 -0.46 -8.92 -11.67
CA GLU A 108 -1.43 -8.85 -12.78
C GLU A 108 -2.88 -9.03 -12.31
N ASP A 109 -3.09 -9.92 -11.33
CA ASP A 109 -4.41 -10.19 -10.75
C ASP A 109 -5.06 -8.95 -10.11
N ILE A 110 -4.29 -7.96 -9.66
CA ILE A 110 -4.88 -6.76 -9.04
C ILE A 110 -5.49 -5.85 -10.11
N PHE A 111 -4.89 -5.78 -11.30
CA PHE A 111 -5.36 -4.92 -12.40
C PHE A 111 -6.40 -5.61 -13.29
N ASN A 112 -6.42 -6.93 -13.32
CA ASN A 112 -7.36 -7.70 -14.14
C ASN A 112 -8.70 -8.00 -13.43
N ASN A 113 -8.82 -7.69 -12.13
CA ASN A 113 -10.06 -7.88 -11.34
C ASN A 113 -10.79 -6.57 -11.02
N SER A 114 -10.38 -5.45 -11.62
CA SER A 114 -11.12 -4.19 -11.58
C SER A 114 -12.05 -4.10 -12.79
N ASP A 115 -13.19 -4.79 -12.69
CA ASP A 115 -14.38 -4.53 -13.52
C ASP A 115 -15.26 -3.46 -12.86
#